data_AF-A0A2N2FP69-F1
#
_entry.id   AF-A0A2N2FP69-F1
#
_cell.length_a   1.000
_cell.length_b   1.000
_cell.length_c   1.000
_cell.angle_alpha   90.00
_cell.angle_beta   90.00
_cell.angle_gamma   90.00
#
_symmetry.space_group_name_H-M   'P 1'
#
loop_
_entity.id
_entity.type
_entity.pdbx_description
1 polymer ?
#
loop_
_entity_poly.entity_id
_entity_poly.type
_entity_poly.pdbx_seq_one_letter_code
_entity_poly.pdbx_strand_id
1 'polypeptide(L)'
;MAVVEPGDQLQTEPGNKVGPTRQGVNDLLSNDSGAYWDADSKSIKGSSFKDPLLSPRVALIPFYDPLYPPSAGRNYVTVKDLGAVFIEGIDTKGNVIGRFLKVVPYSPKDSGNGNGMLAVARLIQDSSRGAAN
;
A
#
# COMPACT_ATOMS: atom_id res chain seq x y z
N MET A 1 17.85 1.49 6.36
CA MET A 1 16.44 1.69 5.95
C MET A 1 15.59 0.74 6.78
N ALA A 2 14.60 1.24 7.52
CA ALA A 2 13.65 0.38 8.19
C ALA A 2 12.74 -0.22 7.11
N VAL A 3 12.80 -1.54 6.95
CA VAL A 3 11.95 -2.29 6.03
C VAL A 3 10.81 -2.84 6.88
N VAL A 4 9.57 -2.50 6.52
CA VAL A 4 8.37 -3.06 7.17
C VAL A 4 8.21 -4.51 6.72
N GLU A 5 8.00 -5.43 7.66
CA GLU A 5 7.84 -6.86 7.39
C GLU A 5 6.69 -7.50 8.20
N PRO A 6 6.15 -8.66 7.77
CA PRO A 6 5.18 -9.40 8.56
C PRO A 6 5.68 -9.66 9.99
N GLY A 7 4.83 -9.37 10.98
CA GLY A 7 5.16 -9.44 12.40
C GLY A 7 5.53 -8.09 13.02
N ASP A 8 5.88 -7.08 12.23
CA ASP A 8 6.19 -5.74 12.74
C ASP A 8 4.97 -5.09 13.41
N GLN A 9 5.22 -4.32 14.47
CA GLN A 9 4.22 -3.47 15.08
C GLN A 9 4.40 -2.04 14.59
N LEU A 10 3.45 -1.57 13.79
CA LEU A 10 3.43 -0.20 13.29
C LEU A 10 2.58 0.67 14.17
N GLN A 11 3.15 1.77 14.65
CA GLN A 11 2.39 2.78 15.36
C GLN A 11 1.57 3.60 14.33
N THR A 12 0.24 3.56 14.43
CA THR A 12 -0.64 4.47 13.73
C THR A 12 -0.63 5.81 14.46
N GLU A 13 -0.52 6.91 13.73
CA GLU A 13 -0.53 8.23 14.34
C GLU A 13 -1.96 8.77 14.41
N PRO A 14 -2.46 9.16 15.60
CA PRO A 14 -3.76 9.83 15.68
C PRO A 14 -3.69 11.22 15.03
N GLY A 15 -4.83 11.68 14.47
CA GLY A 15 -4.99 13.02 13.89
C GLY A 15 -5.18 13.04 12.37
N ASN A 16 -5.48 14.23 11.84
CA ASN A 16 -5.71 14.41 10.40
C ASN A 16 -4.37 14.43 9.64
N LYS A 17 -4.15 13.42 8.79
CA LYS A 17 -2.91 13.26 8.00
C LYS A 17 -3.01 13.75 6.55
N VAL A 18 -4.12 14.41 6.18
CA VAL A 18 -4.37 14.83 4.79
C VAL A 18 -3.24 15.68 4.18
N GLY A 19 -2.69 16.65 4.92
CA GLY A 19 -1.62 17.53 4.42
C GLY A 19 -0.34 16.76 4.07
N PRO A 20 0.29 16.07 5.04
CA PRO A 20 1.46 15.22 4.79
C PRO A 20 1.21 14.13 3.74
N THR A 21 0.01 13.51 3.72
CA THR A 21 -0.35 12.52 2.70
C THR A 21 -0.35 13.13 1.30
N ARG A 22 -0.94 14.32 1.14
CA ARG A 22 -0.97 15.01 -0.16
C ARG A 22 0.42 15.36 -0.66
N GLN A 23 1.28 15.88 0.22
CA GLN A 23 2.67 16.16 -0.14
C GLN A 23 3.38 14.88 -0.57
N GLY A 24 3.30 13.82 0.24
CA GLY A 24 3.95 12.54 -0.07
C GLY A 24 3.47 11.95 -1.40
N VAL A 25 2.16 11.94 -1.67
CA VAL A 25 1.66 11.45 -2.97
C VAL A 25 2.16 12.32 -4.12
N ASN A 26 2.13 13.65 -4.00
CA ASN A 26 2.62 14.54 -5.04
C ASN A 26 4.11 14.34 -5.32
N ASP A 27 4.93 14.05 -4.30
CA ASP A 27 6.34 13.73 -4.47
C ASP A 27 6.52 12.42 -5.26
N LEU A 28 5.73 11.38 -4.97
CA LEU A 28 5.75 10.12 -5.73
C LEU A 28 5.33 10.33 -7.19
N LEU A 29 4.28 11.13 -7.43
CA LEU A 29 3.84 11.49 -8.78
C LEU A 29 4.91 12.26 -9.54
N SER A 30 5.61 13.18 -8.88
CA SER A 30 6.64 14.01 -9.50
C SER A 30 7.89 13.20 -9.87
N ASN A 31 8.25 12.21 -9.04
CA ASN A 31 9.40 11.34 -9.29
C ASN A 31 9.20 10.35 -10.46
N ASP A 32 7.95 10.08 -10.85
CA ASP A 32 7.63 9.27 -12.02
C ASP A 32 6.37 9.78 -12.73
N SER A 33 6.48 11.00 -13.27
CA SER A 33 5.35 11.75 -13.84
C SER A 33 4.79 11.14 -15.13
N GLY A 34 5.60 10.35 -15.84
CA GLY A 34 5.19 9.66 -17.06
C GLY A 34 4.41 8.37 -16.78
N ALA A 35 4.46 7.82 -15.56
CA ALA A 35 3.83 6.55 -15.27
C ALA A 35 2.29 6.63 -15.28
N TYR A 36 1.66 5.68 -15.93
CA TYR A 36 0.21 5.52 -15.93
C TYR A 36 -0.18 4.04 -16.00
N TRP A 37 -1.41 3.74 -15.60
CA TRP A 37 -1.97 2.40 -15.77
C TRP A 37 -2.56 2.25 -17.18
N ASP A 38 -2.06 1.29 -17.93
CA ASP A 38 -2.60 0.93 -19.24
C ASP A 38 -3.63 -0.20 -19.09
N ALA A 39 -4.88 0.09 -19.44
CA ALA A 39 -6.00 -0.83 -19.25
C ALA A 39 -5.95 -2.04 -20.19
N ASP A 40 -5.42 -1.85 -21.40
CA ASP A 40 -5.37 -2.89 -22.43
C ASP A 40 -4.35 -3.97 -22.08
N SER A 41 -3.13 -3.56 -21.73
CA SER A 41 -2.06 -4.47 -21.30
C SER A 41 -2.11 -4.84 -19.81
N LYS A 42 -3.00 -4.20 -19.04
CA LYS A 42 -3.11 -4.36 -17.57
C LYS A 42 -1.77 -4.21 -16.87
N SER A 43 -1.02 -3.17 -17.25
CA SER A 43 0.33 -2.94 -16.75
C SER A 43 0.67 -1.46 -16.62
N ILE A 44 1.71 -1.14 -15.85
CA ILE A 44 2.22 0.23 -15.73
C ILE A 44 3.05 0.56 -16.99
N LYS A 45 2.74 1.68 -17.64
CA LYS A 45 3.43 2.20 -18.83
C LYS A 45 3.90 3.63 -18.59
N GLY A 46 4.79 4.12 -19.46
CA GLY A 46 5.32 5.49 -19.40
C GLY A 46 6.26 5.78 -18.22
N SER A 47 6.54 4.79 -17.36
CA SER A 47 7.49 4.93 -16.26
C SER A 47 8.91 5.18 -16.77
N SER A 48 9.66 6.04 -16.08
CA SER A 48 11.08 6.27 -16.33
C SER A 48 11.98 5.11 -15.84
N PHE A 49 11.42 4.16 -15.08
CA PHE A 49 12.14 3.02 -14.51
C PHE A 49 12.13 1.83 -15.47
N LYS A 50 13.29 1.16 -15.61
CA LYS A 50 13.45 0.00 -16.52
C LYS A 50 12.44 -1.11 -16.21
N ASP A 51 12.22 -1.37 -14.92
CA ASP A 51 11.11 -2.19 -14.45
C ASP A 51 10.05 -1.24 -13.86
N PRO A 52 8.85 -1.14 -14.46
CA PRO A 52 7.78 -0.30 -13.93
C PRO A 52 7.35 -0.65 -12.50
N LEU A 53 7.63 -1.87 -12.02
CA LEU A 53 7.36 -2.26 -10.62
C LEU A 53 8.33 -1.61 -9.62
N LEU A 54 9.46 -1.06 -10.09
CA LEU A 54 10.40 -0.29 -9.28
C LEU A 54 10.07 1.21 -9.26
N SER A 55 8.98 1.62 -9.92
CA SER A 55 8.48 2.99 -9.84
C SER A 55 8.22 3.38 -8.37
N PRO A 56 8.58 4.60 -7.93
CA PRO A 56 8.24 5.09 -6.59
C PRO A 56 6.73 5.16 -6.35
N ARG A 57 5.93 5.14 -7.42
CA ARG A 57 4.47 5.09 -7.35
C ARG A 57 3.94 3.70 -7.00
N VAL A 58 4.79 2.67 -6.98
CA VAL A 58 4.44 1.35 -6.45
C VAL A 58 4.81 1.31 -4.96
N ALA A 59 3.80 1.48 -4.11
CA ALA A 59 3.96 1.47 -2.66
C ALA A 59 3.63 0.10 -2.06
N LEU A 60 4.34 -0.28 -1.01
CA LEU A 60 3.99 -1.42 -0.16
C LEU A 60 3.06 -0.95 0.96
N ILE A 61 1.89 -1.56 1.07
CA ILE A 61 0.89 -1.27 2.08
C ILE A 61 0.78 -2.48 3.02
N PRO A 62 0.96 -2.30 4.34
CA PRO A 62 0.75 -3.35 5.32
C PRO A 62 -0.73 -3.66 5.50
N PHE A 63 -1.05 -4.94 5.53
CA PHE A 63 -2.37 -5.46 5.92
C PHE A 63 -2.31 -6.00 7.34
N TYR A 64 -3.46 -6.03 8.01
CA TYR A 64 -3.61 -6.54 9.37
C TYR A 64 -4.74 -7.55 9.44
N ASP A 65 -4.69 -8.41 10.47
CA ASP A 65 -5.76 -9.37 10.72
C ASP A 65 -6.98 -8.66 11.33
N PRO A 66 -8.15 -8.66 10.65
CA PRO A 66 -9.34 -7.98 11.14
C PRO A 66 -9.90 -8.55 12.45
N LEU A 67 -9.50 -9.76 12.88
CA LEU A 67 -9.83 -10.30 14.21
C LEU A 67 -9.13 -9.53 15.34
N TYR A 68 -8.04 -8.82 15.02
CA TYR A 68 -7.26 -8.01 15.95
C TYR A 68 -7.18 -6.56 15.46
N PRO A 69 -8.32 -5.85 15.37
CA PRO A 69 -8.32 -4.48 14.89
C PRO A 69 -7.59 -3.55 15.88
N PRO A 70 -6.97 -2.45 15.40
CA PRO A 70 -6.41 -1.44 16.29
C PRO A 70 -7.51 -0.91 17.22
N SER A 71 -7.27 -0.97 18.53
CA SER A 71 -8.25 -0.55 19.54
C SER A 71 -8.06 0.92 19.93
N ALA A 72 -9.13 1.58 20.37
CA ALA A 72 -9.05 2.97 20.83
C ALA A 72 -8.00 3.11 21.94
N GLY A 73 -7.00 3.98 21.73
CA GLY A 73 -5.88 4.18 22.65
C GLY A 73 -4.68 3.25 22.45
N ARG A 74 -4.81 2.16 21.68
CA ARG A 74 -3.68 1.40 21.14
C ARG A 74 -3.56 1.67 19.65
N ASN A 75 -2.65 2.57 19.34
CA ASN A 75 -2.38 2.91 17.96
C ASN A 75 -1.33 1.96 17.37
N TYR A 76 -1.44 0.65 17.58
CA TYR A 76 -0.50 -0.31 16.99
C TYR A 76 -1.25 -1.29 16.11
N VAL A 77 -0.70 -1.55 14.94
CA VAL A 77 -1.18 -2.54 13.99
C VAL A 77 -0.06 -3.55 13.76
N THR A 78 -0.36 -4.83 13.98
CA THR A 78 0.56 -5.91 13.63
C THR A 78 0.45 -6.21 12.15
N VAL A 79 1.55 -6.08 11.42
CA VAL A 79 1.61 -6.39 9.99
C VAL A 79 1.43 -7.87 9.80
N LYS A 80 0.39 -8.26 9.04
CA LYS A 80 0.12 -9.65 8.68
C LYS A 80 0.75 -10.00 7.34
N ASP A 81 0.55 -9.13 6.35
CA ASP A 81 1.02 -9.28 4.97
C ASP A 81 1.30 -7.90 4.38
N LEU A 82 1.98 -7.86 3.22
CA LEU A 82 2.21 -6.65 2.45
C LEU A 82 1.52 -6.75 1.09
N GLY A 83 0.89 -5.67 0.64
CA GLY A 83 0.32 -5.52 -0.69
C GLY A 83 1.05 -4.45 -1.49
N ALA A 84 1.35 -4.73 -2.76
CA ALA A 84 1.84 -3.72 -3.69
C ALA A 84 0.66 -2.98 -4.31
N VAL A 85 0.68 -1.64 -4.25
CA VAL A 85 -0.33 -0.76 -4.82
C VAL A 85 0.34 0.27 -5.71
N PHE A 86 -0.16 0.41 -6.95
CA PHE A 86 0.23 1.50 -7.83
C PHE A 86 -0.61 2.74 -7.54
N ILE A 87 0.03 3.85 -7.18
CA ILE A 87 -0.59 5.13 -6.85
C ILE A 87 -0.81 5.93 -8.14
N GLU A 88 -2.08 6.20 -8.45
CA GLU A 88 -2.51 6.95 -9.63
C GLU A 88 -2.63 8.45 -9.34
N GLY A 89 -3.02 8.80 -8.11
CA GLY A 89 -3.12 10.20 -7.72
C GLY A 89 -3.76 10.41 -6.36
N ILE A 90 -4.13 11.66 -6.09
CA ILE A 90 -4.88 12.07 -4.91
C ILE A 90 -5.95 13.08 -5.32
N ASP A 91 -7.14 12.98 -4.75
CA ASP A 91 -8.22 13.91 -5.03
C ASP A 91 -8.15 15.20 -4.18
N THR A 92 -9.07 16.13 -4.42
CA THR A 92 -9.17 17.41 -3.70
C THR A 92 -9.53 17.23 -2.22
N LYS A 93 -10.12 16.10 -1.83
CA LYS A 93 -10.45 15.74 -0.45
C LYS A 93 -9.30 15.05 0.27
N GLY A 94 -8.25 14.63 -0.44
CA GLY A 94 -7.10 13.91 0.10
C GLY A 94 -7.22 12.39 0.04
N ASN A 95 -8.19 11.85 -0.72
CA ASN A 95 -8.30 10.43 -0.95
C ASN A 95 -7.24 9.98 -1.97
N VAL A 96 -6.44 8.99 -1.60
CA VAL A 96 -5.43 8.40 -2.48
C VAL A 96 -6.11 7.41 -3.42
N ILE A 97 -5.88 7.58 -4.72
CA ILE A 97 -6.38 6.72 -5.78
C ILE A 97 -5.25 5.78 -6.18
N GLY A 98 -5.51 4.48 -6.17
CA GLY A 98 -4.52 3.49 -6.57
C GLY A 98 -5.10 2.14 -6.94
N ARG A 99 -4.27 1.31 -7.54
CA ARG A 99 -4.60 -0.05 -8.01
C ARG A 99 -3.81 -1.08 -7.23
N PHE A 100 -4.53 -2.04 -6.67
CA PHE A 100 -3.91 -3.23 -6.11
C PHE A 100 -3.24 -4.05 -7.21
N LEU A 101 -1.95 -4.35 -7.06
CA LEU A 101 -1.18 -5.12 -8.02
C LEU A 101 -1.09 -6.59 -7.61
N LYS A 102 -0.58 -6.84 -6.40
CA LYS A 102 -0.37 -8.18 -5.87
C LYS A 102 -0.13 -8.16 -4.36
N VAL A 103 -0.40 -9.29 -3.72
CA VAL A 103 0.18 -9.59 -2.40
C VAL A 103 1.66 -9.89 -2.60
N VAL A 104 2.48 -9.45 -1.66
CA VAL A 104 3.87 -9.86 -1.55
C VAL A 104 3.91 -10.90 -0.43
N PRO A 105 3.80 -12.22 -0.75
CA PRO A 105 3.70 -13.29 0.25
C PRO A 105 5.01 -13.56 1.00
N TYR A 106 5.91 -12.59 1.07
CA TYR A 106 7.31 -12.82 1.43
C TYR A 106 7.95 -11.60 2.07
N SER A 107 8.71 -11.80 3.16
CA SER A 107 9.53 -10.74 3.75
C SER A 107 10.52 -10.23 2.68
N PRO A 108 10.73 -8.91 2.54
CA PRO A 108 11.69 -8.38 1.58
C PRO A 108 13.15 -8.84 1.82
N LYS A 109 13.43 -9.49 2.96
CA LYS A 109 14.76 -9.98 3.37
C LYS A 109 14.95 -11.48 3.25
N ASP A 110 13.89 -12.28 3.18
CA ASP A 110 14.12 -13.70 3.05
C ASP A 110 14.69 -13.95 1.66
N SER A 111 15.67 -14.82 1.50
CA SER A 111 16.20 -15.19 0.19
C SER A 111 16.31 -16.71 0.12
N GLY A 112 15.23 -17.35 -0.33
CA GLY A 112 15.19 -18.77 -0.67
C GLY A 112 14.66 -19.69 0.43
N ASN A 113 13.86 -20.67 0.01
CA ASN A 113 13.45 -21.89 0.72
C ASN A 113 12.28 -21.89 1.71
N GLY A 114 11.43 -20.85 1.75
CA GLY A 114 10.10 -20.97 2.35
C GLY A 114 9.10 -21.49 1.32
N ASN A 115 8.45 -22.63 1.57
CA ASN A 115 7.35 -23.15 0.74
C ASN A 115 6.43 -22.01 0.30
N GLY A 116 6.40 -21.73 -1.01
CA GLY A 116 5.59 -20.68 -1.59
C GLY A 116 4.11 -20.98 -1.37
N MET A 117 3.58 -20.59 -0.21
CA MET A 117 2.16 -20.69 0.07
C MET A 117 1.44 -19.69 -0.83
N LEU A 118 0.34 -20.14 -1.44
CA LEU A 118 -0.54 -19.25 -2.18
C LEU A 118 -1.24 -18.32 -1.18
N ALA A 119 -0.75 -17.10 -1.03
CA ALA A 119 -1.45 -16.07 -0.28
C ALA A 119 -2.48 -15.40 -1.20
N VAL A 120 -3.75 -15.52 -0.84
CA VAL A 120 -4.84 -14.81 -1.51
C VAL A 120 -5.27 -13.66 -0.59
N ALA A 121 -5.05 -12.42 -1.03
CA ALA A 121 -5.69 -11.29 -0.36
C ALA A 121 -7.13 -11.19 -0.82
N ARG A 122 -8.04 -11.19 0.15
CA ARG A 122 -9.43 -10.79 -0.05
C ARG A 122 -9.61 -9.40 0.54
N LEU A 123 -9.87 -8.42 -0.31
CA LEU A 123 -10.30 -7.11 0.16
C LEU A 123 -11.76 -7.22 0.62
N ILE A 124 -12.01 -6.91 1.87
CA ILE A 124 -13.35 -6.91 2.47
C ILE A 124 -13.68 -5.45 2.80
N GLN A 125 -14.80 -4.98 2.27
CA GLN A 125 -15.34 -3.69 2.69
C GLN A 125 -15.89 -3.86 4.12
N ASP A 126 -15.30 -3.14 5.08
CA ASP A 126 -15.87 -3.04 6.41
C ASP A 126 -17.10 -2.12 6.36
N SER A 127 -18.28 -2.71 6.19
CA SER A 127 -19.55 -2.00 6.13
C SER A 127 -19.99 -1.40 7.46
N SER A 128 -19.30 -1.71 8.58
CA SER A 128 -19.56 -1.12 9.89
C SER A 128 -18.92 0.25 10.08
N ARG A 129 -17.93 0.60 9.24
CA ARG A 129 -17.28 1.91 9.19
C ARG A 129 -17.82 2.68 7.99
N GLY A 130 -19.02 3.22 8.14
CA GLY A 130 -19.66 4.03 7.11
C GLY A 130 -18.74 5.14 6.59
N ALA A 131 -18.72 5.35 5.27
CA ALA A 131 -18.10 6.51 4.66
C ALA A 131 -18.64 7.76 5.37
N ALA A 132 -17.74 8.58 5.92
CA ALA A 132 -18.12 9.86 6.48
C ALA A 132 -18.82 10.67 5.37
N ASN A 133 -20.12 10.93 5.56
CA ASN A 133 -20.90 11.86 4.76
C ASN A 133 -20.33 13.28 4.90
#